data_AF-A0AAW9IY05-F1
#
_entry.id   AF-A0AAW9IY05-F1
#
_cell.length_a   1.000
_cell.length_b   1.000
_cell.length_c   1.000
_cell.angle_alpha   90.00
_cell.angle_beta   90.00
_cell.angle_gamma   90.00
#
_symmetry.space_group_name_H-M   'P 1'
#
loop_
_entity.id
_entity.type
_entity.pdbx_description
1 polymer ?
#
loop_
_entity_poly.entity_id
_entity_poly.type
_entity_poly.pdbx_seq_one_letter_code
_entity_poly.pdbx_strand_id
1 'polypeptide(L)' 'YNTIFYKGKEVGANIVLFGHSHKALISEHDGLTIMNPGSVTLPYGRAKKTLGFIEILDNNKTKIYLKEIE' A
#
# COMPACT_ATOMS: atom_id res chain seq x y z
N TYR A 1 11.65 2.37 -2.21
CA TYR A 1 11.04 1.04 -1.94
C TYR A 1 11.41 0.04 -3.03
N ASN A 2 12.69 0.02 -3.45
CA ASN A 2 13.09 -0.60 -4.72
C ASN A 2 13.11 -2.12 -4.62
N THR A 3 13.65 -2.67 -3.53
CA THR A 3 13.68 -4.13 -3.30
C THR A 3 12.27 -4.72 -3.28
N ILE A 4 11.30 -4.03 -2.65
CA ILE A 4 9.89 -4.44 -2.59
C ILE A 4 9.26 -4.41 -3.98
N PHE A 5 9.49 -3.33 -4.73
CA PHE A 5 9.02 -3.19 -6.10
C PHE A 5 9.56 -4.32 -7.00
N TYR A 6 10.88 -4.51 -7.05
CA TYR A 6 11.48 -5.53 -7.92
C TYR A 6 11.09 -6.94 -7.51
N LYS A 7 10.94 -7.23 -6.21
CA LYS A 7 10.42 -8.53 -5.77
C LYS A 7 8.98 -8.75 -6.23
N GLY A 8 8.14 -7.71 -6.18
CA GLY A 8 6.78 -7.75 -6.71
C GLY A 8 6.74 -8.06 -8.21
N LYS A 9 7.62 -7.42 -8.99
CA LYS A 9 7.77 -7.68 -10.42
C LYS A 9 8.25 -9.12 -10.68
N GLU A 10 9.24 -9.61 -9.93
CA GLU A 10 9.79 -10.96 -10.06
C GLU A 10 8.73 -12.05 -9.91
N VAL A 11 7.79 -11.88 -8.96
CA VAL A 11 6.73 -12.87 -8.70
C VAL A 11 5.45 -12.61 -9.51
N GLY A 12 5.44 -11.62 -10.39
CA GLY A 12 4.27 -11.27 -11.20
C GLY A 12 3.09 -10.71 -10.41
N ALA A 13 3.34 -10.06 -9.27
CA ALA A 13 2.28 -9.48 -8.46
C ALA A 13 1.66 -8.24 -9.14
N ASN A 14 0.35 -8.05 -8.95
CA ASN A 14 -0.34 -6.79 -9.30
C ASN A 14 -0.27 -5.76 -8.17
N ILE A 15 -0.29 -6.23 -6.92
CA ILE A 15 -0.25 -5.40 -5.72
C ILE A 15 0.71 -6.02 -4.69
N VAL A 16 1.62 -5.22 -4.12
CA VAL A 16 2.47 -5.62 -2.99
C VAL A 16 2.05 -4.88 -1.72
N LEU A 17 1.75 -5.65 -0.66
CA LEU A 17 1.45 -5.12 0.66
C LEU A 17 2.66 -5.28 1.58
N PHE A 18 3.05 -4.20 2.25
CA PHE A 18 4.18 -4.20 3.17
C PHE A 18 3.96 -3.23 4.34
N GLY A 19 4.80 -3.32 5.37
CA GLY A 19 4.64 -2.54 6.60
C GLY A 19 5.98 -2.07 7.18
N HIS A 20 6.11 -2.18 8.51
CA HIS A 20 7.30 -1.88 9.31
C HIS A 20 7.66 -0.40 9.48
N SER A 21 7.63 0.42 8.43
CA SER A 21 8.04 1.84 8.53
C SER A 21 7.02 2.75 9.24
N HIS A 22 5.79 2.27 9.42
CA HIS A 22 4.64 3.05 9.90
C HIS A 22 4.31 4.29 9.06
N LYS A 23 4.82 4.35 7.82
CA LYS A 23 4.56 5.42 6.85
C LYS A 23 3.52 4.95 5.85
N ALA A 24 2.36 5.60 5.84
CA ALA A 24 1.33 5.33 4.86
C ALA A 24 1.83 5.68 3.45
N LEU A 25 1.64 4.78 2.49
CA LEU A 25 2.10 4.93 1.12
C LEU A 25 1.17 4.16 0.18
N ILE A 26 0.80 4.80 -0.93
CA ILE A 26 0.38 4.12 -2.16
C ILE A 26 1.27 4.65 -3.28
N SER A 27 1.85 3.75 -4.06
CA SER A 27 2.64 4.10 -5.23
C SER A 27 2.39 3.09 -6.34
N GLU A 28 2.14 3.59 -7.54
CA GLU A 28 1.99 2.76 -8.73
C GLU A 28 3.13 3.06 -9.70
N HIS A 29 3.79 2.01 -10.18
CA HIS A 29 4.85 2.11 -11.17
C HIS A 29 4.86 0.83 -12.01
N ASP A 30 5.00 0.96 -13.33
CA ASP A 30 5.06 -0.16 -14.29
C ASP A 30 3.99 -1.25 -14.08
N GLY A 31 2.75 -0.83 -13.82
CA GLY A 31 1.59 -1.71 -13.62
C GLY A 31 1.62 -2.51 -12.32
N LEU A 32 2.53 -2.19 -11.39
CA LEU A 32 2.56 -2.74 -10.04
C LEU A 32 2.23 -1.64 -9.02
N THR A 33 1.21 -1.89 -8.20
CA THR A 33 0.93 -1.04 -7.03
C THR A 33 1.66 -1.58 -5.82
N ILE A 34 2.31 -0.71 -5.04
CA ILE A 34 2.80 -1.05 -3.71
C ILE A 34 2.05 -0.20 -2.67
N MET A 35 1.62 -0.83 -1.58
CA MET A 35 0.91 -0.17 -0.49
C MET A 35 1.54 -0.50 0.87
N ASN A 36 1.76 0.55 1.65
CA ASN A 36 1.95 0.45 3.09
C ASN A 36 0.76 1.13 3.78
N PRO A 37 -0.04 0.41 4.58
CA PRO A 37 -1.23 0.98 5.20
C PRO A 37 -0.89 2.00 6.31
N GLY A 38 0.39 2.16 6.67
CA GLY A 38 0.82 2.97 7.79
C GLY A 38 0.69 2.22 9.11
N SER A 39 0.17 2.88 10.13
CA SER A 39 -0.03 2.30 11.45
C SER A 39 -1.29 2.86 12.09
N VAL A 40 -2.07 1.99 12.70
CA VAL A 40 -3.30 2.35 13.42
C VAL A 40 -3.03 2.81 14.85
N THR A 41 -1.86 2.48 15.41
CA THR A 41 -1.49 2.81 16.79
C THR A 41 -0.34 3.79 16.88
N LEU A 42 0.65 3.69 15.99
CA LEU A 42 1.90 4.45 16.06
C LEU A 42 2.34 4.94 14.68
N PRO A 43 1.70 5.97 14.10
CA PRO A 43 2.12 6.54 12.82
C PRO A 43 3.55 7.10 12.88
N TYR A 44 4.26 7.06 11.76
CA TYR A 44 5.61 7.63 11.71
C TYR A 44 5.58 9.17 11.84
N GLY A 45 6.28 9.70 12.85
CA GLY A 45 6.37 11.14 13.09
C GLY A 45 5.03 11.74 13.51
N ARG A 46 4.59 12.82 12.83
CA ARG A 46 3.29 13.48 13.07
C ARG A 46 2.21 13.06 12.06
N ALA A 47 2.40 11.92 11.40
CA ALA A 47 1.43 11.40 10.44
C ALA A 47 0.13 10.96 11.14
N LYS A 48 -0.94 10.85 10.34
CA LYS A 48 -2.25 10.37 10.80
C LYS A 48 -2.28 8.84 10.88
N LYS A 49 -3.08 8.31 11.80
CA LYS A 49 -3.38 6.86 11.85
C LYS A 49 -4.15 6.49 10.61
N THR A 50 -3.78 5.39 10.00
CA THR A 50 -4.30 5.01 8.67
C THR A 50 -4.55 3.51 8.57
N LEU A 51 -5.52 3.17 7.74
CA LEU A 51 -5.84 1.83 7.26
C LEU A 51 -5.79 1.82 5.73
N GLY A 52 -5.26 0.75 5.14
CA GLY A 52 -5.30 0.54 3.70
C GLY A 52 -6.52 -0.26 3.28
N PHE A 53 -7.20 0.18 2.23
CA PHE A 53 -8.36 -0.48 1.63
C PHE A 53 -8.06 -0.85 0.18
N ILE A 54 -8.47 -2.06 -0.21
CA ILE A 54 -8.47 -2.54 -1.58
C ILE A 54 -9.88 -3.06 -1.88
N GLU A 55 -10.59 -2.34 -2.73
CA GLU A 55 -11.86 -2.78 -3.28
C GLU A 55 -11.57 -3.51 -4.60
N ILE A 56 -11.90 -4.80 -4.66
CA ILE A 56 -11.84 -5.60 -5.90
C ILE A 56 -13.17 -5.41 -6.62
N LEU A 57 -13.10 -4.87 -7.84
CA LEU A 57 -14.25 -4.56 -8.67
C LEU A 57 -14.32 -5.54 -9.85
N ASP A 58 -15.42 -5.49 -10.60
CA ASP A 58 -15.57 -6.27 -11.83
C ASP A 58 -14.50 -5.92 -12.87
N ASN A 59 -14.29 -6.84 -13.83
CA ASN A 59 -13.36 -6.67 -14.95
C ASN A 59 -11.89 -6.43 -14.53
N ASN A 60 -11.42 -7.11 -13.48
CA ASN A 60 -10.05 -7.01 -12.96
C ASN A 60 -9.64 -5.58 -12.53
N LYS A 61 -10.60 -4.71 -12.23
CA LYS A 61 -10.30 -3.38 -11.70
C LYS A 61 -10.17 -3.43 -10.19
N THR A 62 -9.30 -2.58 -9.66
CA THR A 62 -9.18 -2.40 -8.21
C THR A 62 -9.22 -0.92 -7.88
N LYS A 63 -9.76 -0.59 -6.72
CA LYS A 63 -9.68 0.75 -6.13
C LYS A 63 -8.93 0.66 -4.82
N ILE A 64 -7.81 1.36 -4.74
CA ILE A 64 -6.85 1.28 -3.64
C ILE A 64 -6.76 2.65 -2.99
N TYR A 65 -6.96 2.74 -1.68
CA TYR A 65 -6.90 4.01 -0.95
C TYR A 65 -6.54 3.82 0.52
N LEU A 66 -6.05 4.89 1.13
CA LEU A 66 -5.80 4.98 2.57
C LEU A 66 -6.95 5.73 3.22
N LYS A 67 -7.43 5.22 4.36
CA LYS A 67 -8.43 5.88 5.20
C LYS A 67 -7.79 6.28 6.51
N GLU A 68 -7.86 7.57 6.83
CA GLU A 68 -7.48 8.05 8.16
C GLU A 68 -8.49 7.59 9.21
N ILE A 69 -7.99 7.28 10.40
CA ILE A 69 -8.81 6.91 11.56
C ILE A 69 -8.44 7.79 12.75
N GLU A 70 -9.43 8.07 13.61
CA GLU A 70 -9.26 8.87 14.83
C GLU A 70 -8.62 8.05 15.97
#